data_AF-A0A7Y8GBU3-F1
#
_entry.id   AF-A0A7Y8GBU3-F1
#
_cell.length_a   1.000
_cell.length_b   1.000
_cell.length_c   1.000
_cell.angle_alpha   90.00
_cell.angle_beta   90.00
_cell.angle_gamma   90.00
#
_symmetry.space_group_name_H-M   'P 1'
#
loop_
_entity.id
_entity.type
_entity.pdbx_description
1 polymer ?
#
loop_
_entity_poly.entity_id
_entity_poly.type
_entity_poly.pdbx_seq_one_letter_code
_entity_poly.pdbx_strand_id
1 'polypeptide(L)'
;MRVALAIFGTLVFCISASLSFYLLWIGKFTGTEFIAFTVSFAVLSLAAGFAPEIQEVSIAGNVVKLKEVKAEALKAIESLNRSRIEMLRFFLSLGIKIEGTYYHMEPVDPRTYPFWSLMKLIREYGCIEELKADILFSARALSRAQLNNIYRRNHNPSLNTGEVLPDSLELAGAAFDEAGINAAASQFDPAPENYRAEIKEALTEYSRLRELILELEAA
;
A
#
# COMPACT_ATOMS: atom_id res chain seq x y z
N MET A 1 27.96 23.96 0.89
CA MET A 1 27.87 23.75 -0.58
C MET A 1 27.94 25.04 -1.38
N ARG A 2 27.21 26.12 -1.04
CA ARG A 2 27.19 27.37 -1.83
C ARG A 2 28.58 27.98 -2.05
N VAL A 3 29.32 28.21 -0.97
CA VAL A 3 30.68 28.76 -1.03
C VAL A 3 31.64 27.83 -1.79
N ALA A 4 31.46 26.51 -1.68
CA ALA A 4 32.29 25.53 -2.39
C ALA A 4 32.07 25.57 -3.91
N LEU A 5 30.82 25.77 -4.38
CA LEU A 5 30.51 25.90 -5.81
C LEU A 5 31.00 27.23 -6.38
N ALA A 6 30.90 28.31 -5.60
CA ALA A 6 31.48 29.60 -5.98
C ALA A 6 33.02 29.51 -6.09
N ILE A 7 33.68 28.92 -5.09
CA ILE A 7 35.13 28.66 -5.12
C ILE A 7 35.51 27.81 -6.33
N PHE A 8 34.76 26.74 -6.60
CA PHE A 8 34.98 25.88 -7.76
C PHE A 8 34.85 26.64 -9.09
N GLY A 9 33.78 27.44 -9.25
CA GLY A 9 33.60 28.27 -10.45
C GLY A 9 34.72 29.29 -10.63
N THR A 10 35.14 29.98 -9.57
CA THR A 10 36.29 30.90 -9.62
C THR A 10 37.59 30.17 -9.99
N LEU A 11 37.81 28.98 -9.45
CA LEU A 11 39.02 28.19 -9.72
C LEU A 11 39.05 27.72 -11.18
N VAL A 12 37.93 27.23 -11.71
CA VAL A 12 37.79 26.87 -13.14
C VAL A 12 38.06 28.08 -14.04
N PHE A 13 37.51 29.26 -13.69
CA PHE A 13 37.79 30.48 -14.43
C PHE A 13 39.27 30.84 -14.41
N CYS A 14 39.91 30.87 -13.24
CA CYS A 14 41.33 31.20 -13.12
C CYS A 14 42.24 30.25 -13.91
N ILE A 15 41.96 28.94 -13.88
CA ILE A 15 42.68 27.95 -14.69
C ILE A 15 42.47 28.21 -16.18
N SER A 16 41.22 28.37 -16.61
CA SER A 16 40.89 28.60 -18.02
C SER A 16 41.50 29.91 -18.55
N ALA A 17 41.49 30.99 -17.76
CA ALA A 17 42.10 32.27 -18.12
C ALA A 17 43.62 32.14 -18.22
N SER A 18 44.26 31.47 -17.26
CA SER A 18 45.71 31.22 -17.28
C SER A 18 46.12 30.40 -18.51
N LEU A 19 45.34 29.36 -18.85
CA LEU A 19 45.53 28.56 -20.05
C LEU A 19 45.35 29.40 -21.32
N SER A 20 44.34 30.27 -21.35
CA SER A 20 44.07 31.16 -22.50
C SER A 20 45.23 32.10 -22.77
N PHE A 21 45.78 32.72 -21.72
CA PHE A 21 46.96 33.59 -21.82
C PHE A 21 48.19 32.81 -22.28
N TYR A 22 48.40 31.60 -21.76
CA TYR A 22 49.49 30.74 -22.18
C TYR A 22 49.39 30.39 -23.68
N LEU A 23 48.21 29.99 -24.15
CA LEU A 23 47.96 29.66 -25.56
C LEU A 23 48.14 30.86 -26.50
N LEU A 24 47.79 32.07 -26.04
CA LEU A 24 48.06 33.30 -26.77
C LEU A 24 49.56 33.59 -26.86
N TRP A 25 50.30 33.41 -25.75
CA TRP A 25 51.75 33.65 -25.70
C TRP A 25 52.53 32.75 -26.66
N ILE A 26 52.18 31.46 -26.75
CA ILE A 26 52.82 30.52 -27.67
C ILE A 26 52.30 30.64 -29.13
N GLY A 27 51.47 31.64 -29.42
CA GLY A 27 50.93 31.92 -30.75
C GLY A 27 49.94 30.86 -31.28
N LYS A 28 49.36 30.04 -30.39
CA LYS A 28 48.37 29.02 -30.77
C LYS A 28 46.95 29.56 -30.86
N PHE A 29 46.68 30.68 -30.20
CA PHE A 29 45.46 31.46 -30.38
C PHE A 29 45.76 32.76 -31.12
N THR A 30 44.87 33.09 -32.04
CA THR A 30 44.68 34.45 -32.52
C THR A 30 43.97 35.28 -31.45
N GLY A 31 44.06 36.62 -31.55
CA GLY A 31 43.40 37.51 -30.60
C GLY A 31 41.89 37.25 -30.47
N THR A 32 41.23 36.88 -31.58
CA THR A 32 39.80 36.56 -31.61
C THR A 32 39.48 35.26 -30.87
N GLU A 33 40.29 34.21 -31.06
CA GLU A 33 40.10 32.91 -30.40
C GLU A 33 40.33 33.01 -28.89
N PHE A 34 41.31 33.80 -28.47
CA PHE A 34 41.55 34.12 -27.05
C PHE A 34 40.32 34.76 -26.40
N ILE A 35 39.73 35.77 -27.05
CA ILE A 35 38.54 36.45 -26.54
C ILE A 35 37.36 35.47 -26.46
N ALA A 36 37.10 34.72 -27.53
CA ALA A 36 36.00 33.77 -27.58
C ALA A 36 36.11 32.72 -26.46
N PHE A 37 37.29 32.10 -26.30
CA PHE A 37 37.53 31.10 -25.28
C PHE A 37 37.35 31.68 -23.86
N THR A 38 37.96 32.85 -23.59
CA THR A 38 37.89 33.50 -22.28
C THR A 38 36.46 33.87 -21.91
N VAL A 39 35.68 34.42 -22.85
CA VAL A 39 34.29 34.80 -22.63
C VAL A 39 33.40 33.57 -22.41
N SER A 40 33.57 32.50 -23.20
CA SER A 40 32.80 31.26 -23.00
C SER A 40 33.03 30.66 -21.61
N PHE A 41 34.29 30.58 -21.17
CA PHE A 41 34.60 30.07 -19.84
C PHE A 41 34.21 31.03 -18.71
N ALA A 42 34.19 32.35 -18.94
CA ALA A 42 33.64 33.31 -17.99
C ALA A 42 32.14 33.06 -17.75
N VAL A 43 31.36 32.91 -18.82
CA VAL A 43 29.92 32.64 -18.74
C VAL A 43 29.65 31.28 -18.08
N LEU A 44 30.39 30.24 -18.46
CA LEU A 44 30.24 28.90 -17.86
C LEU A 44 30.60 28.89 -16.37
N SER A 45 31.67 29.58 -15.97
CA SER A 45 32.11 29.66 -14.57
C SER A 45 31.12 30.44 -13.72
N LEU A 46 30.51 31.48 -14.29
CA LEU A 46 29.46 32.26 -13.65
C LEU A 46 28.19 31.42 -13.51
N ALA A 47 27.77 30.70 -14.55
CA ALA A 47 26.64 29.78 -14.49
C ALA A 47 26.86 28.65 -13.47
N ALA A 48 28.07 28.11 -13.35
CA ALA A 48 28.40 27.07 -12.37
C ALA A 48 28.43 27.62 -10.93
N GLY A 49 28.99 28.81 -10.71
CA GLY A 49 29.04 29.47 -9.40
C GLY A 49 27.65 29.87 -8.90
N PHE A 50 26.77 30.29 -9.80
CA PHE A 50 25.38 30.65 -9.53
C PHE A 50 24.37 29.53 -9.80
N ALA A 51 24.81 28.31 -10.11
CA ALA A 51 23.92 27.16 -10.28
C ALA A 51 22.95 26.96 -9.08
N PRO A 52 23.35 27.21 -7.82
CA PRO A 52 22.43 27.20 -6.70
C PRO A 52 21.44 28.37 -6.68
N GLU A 53 21.70 29.49 -7.35
CA GLU A 53 20.81 30.66 -7.39
C GLU A 53 19.78 30.58 -8.53
N ILE A 54 19.98 29.70 -9.52
CA ILE A 54 18.98 29.32 -10.55
C ILE A 54 17.81 28.50 -9.92
N GLN A 55 17.59 28.62 -8.61
CA GLN A 55 16.44 28.03 -7.89
C GLN A 55 15.10 28.70 -8.25
N GLU A 56 15.16 29.84 -8.95
CA GLU A 56 14.02 30.62 -9.44
C GLU A 56 14.04 30.59 -10.97
N VAL A 57 13.14 29.79 -11.56
CA VAL A 57 12.93 29.82 -13.01
C VAL A 57 11.64 30.61 -13.24
N SER A 58 11.75 31.74 -13.92
CA SER A 58 10.58 32.48 -14.40
C SER A 58 10.13 31.87 -15.73
N ILE A 59 8.99 31.19 -15.72
CA ILE A 59 8.33 30.72 -16.95
C ILE A 59 7.15 31.66 -17.18
N ALA A 60 7.15 32.37 -18.30
CA ALA A 60 6.05 33.27 -18.72
C ALA A 60 5.65 34.33 -17.66
N GLY A 61 6.61 34.85 -16.91
CA GLY A 61 6.38 35.93 -15.93
C GLY A 61 6.00 35.48 -14.52
N ASN A 62 5.88 34.17 -14.27
CA ASN A 62 5.69 33.64 -12.92
C ASN A 62 6.98 33.03 -12.38
N VAL A 63 7.47 33.56 -11.25
CA VAL A 63 8.68 33.06 -10.59
C VAL A 63 8.32 31.77 -9.85
N VAL A 64 8.75 30.62 -10.36
CA VAL A 64 8.50 29.32 -9.72
C VAL A 64 9.73 28.90 -8.92
N LYS A 65 9.57 28.83 -7.59
CA LYS A 65 10.59 28.31 -6.68
C LYS A 65 10.51 26.80 -6.62
N LEU A 66 11.46 26.11 -7.27
CA LEU A 66 11.46 24.64 -7.39
C LEU A 66 11.40 23.88 -6.05
N LYS A 67 11.93 24.49 -4.97
CA LYS A 67 11.83 23.92 -3.62
C LYS A 67 10.43 23.96 -3.04
N GLU A 68 9.70 25.04 -3.28
CA GLU A 68 8.33 25.20 -2.80
C GLU A 68 7.41 24.22 -3.52
N VAL A 69 7.54 24.09 -4.84
CA VAL A 69 6.82 23.10 -5.65
C VAL A 69 7.10 21.67 -5.19
N LYS A 70 8.37 21.33 -4.91
CA LYS A 70 8.71 20.00 -4.39
C LYS A 70 8.11 19.76 -3.00
N ALA A 71 8.16 20.74 -2.10
CA ALA A 71 7.59 20.62 -0.76
C ALA A 71 6.07 20.49 -0.79
N GLU A 72 5.39 21.24 -1.67
CA GLU A 72 3.96 21.16 -1.89
C GLU A 72 3.54 19.80 -2.48
N ALA A 73 4.29 19.30 -3.47
CA ALA A 73 4.07 17.98 -4.03
C ALA A 73 4.23 16.86 -2.98
N LEU A 74 5.25 16.95 -2.12
CA LEU A 74 5.44 15.99 -1.02
C LEU A 74 4.27 16.02 -0.03
N LYS A 75 3.80 17.20 0.37
CA LYS A 75 2.62 17.34 1.22
C LYS A 75 1.36 16.78 0.57
N ALA A 76 1.19 16.99 -0.74
CA ALA A 76 0.06 16.46 -1.48
C ALA A 76 0.09 14.92 -1.53
N ILE A 77 1.26 14.32 -1.76
CA ILE A 77 1.45 12.86 -1.74
C ILE A 77 1.16 12.29 -0.35
N GLU A 78 1.66 12.93 0.71
CA GLU A 78 1.40 12.51 2.09
C GLU A 78 -0.11 12.56 2.42
N SER A 79 -0.77 13.66 2.05
CA SER A 79 -2.23 13.81 2.20
C SER A 79 -3.01 12.75 1.43
N LEU A 80 -2.57 12.42 0.21
CA LEU A 80 -3.19 11.39 -0.63
C LEU A 80 -3.03 10.00 -0.01
N ASN A 81 -1.84 9.68 0.51
CA ASN A 81 -1.58 8.41 1.18
C ASN A 81 -2.45 8.27 2.44
N ARG A 82 -2.55 9.33 3.25
CA ARG A 82 -3.43 9.33 4.42
C ARG A 82 -4.89 9.13 4.04
N SER A 83 -5.35 9.84 3.02
CA SER A 83 -6.73 9.71 2.52
C SER A 83 -7.04 8.29 2.04
N ARG A 84 -6.07 7.64 1.38
CA ARG A 84 -6.18 6.24 0.95
C ARG A 84 -6.35 5.30 2.15
N ILE A 85 -5.53 5.46 3.19
CA ILE A 85 -5.62 4.63 4.41
C ILE A 85 -7.00 4.79 5.06
N GLU A 86 -7.47 6.04 5.25
CA GLU A 86 -8.78 6.29 5.85
C GLU A 86 -9.94 5.72 5.00
N MET A 87 -9.83 5.79 3.68
CA MET A 87 -10.81 5.22 2.77
C MET A 87 -10.86 3.68 2.87
N LEU A 88 -9.69 3.02 2.89
CA LEU A 88 -9.60 1.56 3.06
C LEU A 88 -10.14 1.13 4.43
N ARG A 89 -9.82 1.87 5.50
CA ARG A 89 -10.40 1.66 6.84
C ARG A 89 -11.91 1.75 6.81
N PHE A 90 -12.44 2.79 6.17
CA PHE A 90 -13.88 2.96 6.02
C PHE A 90 -14.51 1.78 5.26
N PHE A 91 -13.92 1.30 4.17
CA PHE A 91 -14.43 0.13 3.46
C PHE A 91 -14.36 -1.17 4.27
N LEU A 92 -13.30 -1.38 5.05
CA LEU A 92 -13.23 -2.50 5.99
C LEU A 92 -14.38 -2.45 7.01
N SER A 93 -14.68 -1.25 7.52
CA SER A 93 -15.77 -1.03 8.49
C SER A 93 -17.17 -1.23 7.87
N LEU A 94 -17.33 -0.98 6.57
CA LEU A 94 -18.57 -1.24 5.85
C LEU A 94 -18.73 -2.72 5.51
N GLY A 95 -17.65 -3.38 5.09
CA GLY A 95 -17.67 -4.79 4.66
C GLY A 95 -18.10 -5.78 5.74
N ILE A 96 -18.03 -5.40 7.02
CA ILE A 96 -18.50 -6.21 8.14
C ILE A 96 -19.96 -5.96 8.51
N LYS A 97 -20.58 -4.87 8.03
CA LYS A 97 -21.99 -4.60 8.34
C LYS A 97 -22.86 -5.65 7.66
N ILE A 98 -23.80 -6.19 8.42
CA ILE A 98 -24.80 -7.12 7.89
C ILE A 98 -25.87 -6.27 7.20
N GLU A 99 -25.96 -6.35 5.88
CA GLU A 99 -27.04 -5.71 5.12
C GLU A 99 -28.25 -6.66 5.08
N GLY A 100 -29.36 -6.25 5.69
CA GLY A 100 -30.66 -6.94 5.61
C GLY A 100 -30.92 -8.02 6.67
N THR A 101 -32.19 -8.40 6.78
CA THR A 101 -32.73 -9.45 7.67
C THR A 101 -32.84 -10.82 6.99
N TYR A 102 -32.45 -10.91 5.71
CA TYR A 102 -32.46 -12.18 4.99
C TYR A 102 -31.22 -12.98 5.37
N TYR A 103 -31.45 -14.08 6.09
CA TYR A 103 -30.42 -15.05 6.41
C TYR A 103 -29.88 -15.66 5.11
N HIS A 104 -28.69 -15.24 4.69
CA HIS A 104 -27.98 -15.90 3.60
C HIS A 104 -27.75 -17.37 4.00
N MET A 105 -28.27 -18.29 3.19
CA MET A 105 -28.10 -19.73 3.39
C MET A 105 -26.85 -20.26 2.68
N GLU A 106 -25.97 -19.40 2.18
CA GLU A 106 -24.76 -19.82 1.47
C GLU A 106 -23.75 -20.51 2.40
N PRO A 107 -22.90 -21.42 1.89
CA PRO A 107 -21.82 -22.04 2.67
C PRO A 107 -20.77 -21.03 3.12
N VAL A 108 -20.52 -20.05 2.27
CA VAL A 108 -19.56 -18.99 2.49
C VAL A 108 -20.29 -17.67 2.72
N ASP A 109 -19.88 -16.94 3.76
CA ASP A 109 -20.39 -15.61 4.02
C ASP A 109 -20.03 -14.69 2.85
N PRO A 110 -21.02 -14.07 2.18
CA PRO A 110 -20.78 -13.28 0.98
C PRO A 110 -19.92 -12.03 1.23
N ARG A 111 -19.76 -11.60 2.49
CA ARG A 111 -18.87 -10.49 2.86
C ARG A 111 -17.38 -10.85 2.76
N THR A 112 -17.04 -12.13 2.69
CA THR A 112 -15.65 -12.57 2.51
C THR A 112 -15.10 -12.18 1.13
N TYR A 113 -15.91 -12.22 0.07
CA TYR A 113 -15.48 -11.83 -1.28
C TYR A 113 -15.00 -10.36 -1.41
N PRO A 114 -15.79 -9.35 -0.99
CA PRO A 114 -15.32 -7.97 -1.00
C PRO A 114 -14.17 -7.75 0.01
N PHE A 115 -14.16 -8.47 1.14
CA PHE A 115 -13.05 -8.41 2.08
C PHE A 115 -11.72 -8.85 1.45
N TRP A 116 -11.68 -9.98 0.74
CA TRP A 116 -10.46 -10.42 0.05
C TRP A 116 -10.04 -9.49 -1.09
N SER A 117 -11.02 -8.88 -1.76
CA SER A 117 -10.75 -7.86 -2.78
C SER A 117 -10.09 -6.63 -2.17
N LEU A 118 -10.57 -6.17 -1.00
CA LEU A 118 -9.94 -5.09 -0.23
C LEU A 118 -8.56 -5.48 0.27
N MET A 119 -8.37 -6.71 0.78
CA MET A 119 -7.07 -7.21 1.23
C MET A 119 -6.03 -7.20 0.11
N LYS A 120 -6.43 -7.52 -1.13
CA LYS A 120 -5.54 -7.41 -2.29
C LYS A 120 -5.04 -5.97 -2.49
N LEU A 121 -5.96 -5.00 -2.45
CA LEU A 121 -5.61 -3.57 -2.57
C LEU A 121 -4.73 -3.10 -1.40
N ILE A 122 -5.04 -3.51 -0.17
CA ILE A 122 -4.25 -3.16 1.02
C ILE A 122 -2.82 -3.67 0.88
N ARG A 123 -2.63 -4.93 0.43
CA ARG A 123 -1.29 -5.50 0.18
C ARG A 123 -0.58 -4.78 -0.97
N GLU A 124 -1.27 -4.49 -2.07
CA GLU A 124 -0.73 -3.77 -3.22
C GLU A 124 -0.24 -2.36 -2.86
N TYR A 125 -0.98 -1.66 -1.99
CA TYR A 125 -0.61 -0.33 -1.52
C TYR A 125 0.34 -0.32 -0.32
N GLY A 126 0.69 -1.48 0.23
CA GLY A 126 1.59 -1.61 1.37
C GLY A 126 1.01 -1.06 2.68
N CYS A 127 -0.31 -1.05 2.85
CA CYS A 127 -1.00 -0.44 3.99
C CYS A 127 -1.35 -1.45 5.12
N ILE A 128 -0.66 -2.59 5.19
CA ILE A 128 -0.99 -3.67 6.13
C ILE A 128 -0.77 -3.22 7.57
N GLU A 129 0.35 -2.54 7.86
CA GLU A 129 0.69 -2.12 9.22
C GLU A 129 -0.29 -1.05 9.74
N GLU A 130 -0.62 -0.06 8.91
CA GLU A 130 -1.51 1.03 9.28
C GLU A 130 -2.97 0.60 9.46
N LEU A 131 -3.36 -0.52 8.85
CA LEU A 131 -4.71 -1.08 8.91
C LEU A 131 -4.78 -2.38 9.70
N LYS A 132 -3.70 -2.81 10.36
CA LYS A 132 -3.59 -4.11 11.03
C LYS A 132 -4.76 -4.38 11.99
N ALA A 133 -5.08 -3.42 12.85
CA ALA A 133 -6.17 -3.54 13.81
C ALA A 133 -7.54 -3.67 13.13
N ASP A 134 -7.77 -2.90 12.07
CA ASP A 134 -9.01 -2.92 11.30
C ASP A 134 -9.17 -4.26 10.54
N ILE A 135 -8.08 -4.77 9.96
CA ILE A 135 -8.06 -6.06 9.27
C ILE A 135 -8.34 -7.20 10.25
N LEU A 136 -7.66 -7.21 11.41
CA LEU A 136 -7.88 -8.22 12.45
C LEU A 136 -9.32 -8.22 12.94
N PHE A 137 -9.89 -7.04 13.16
CA PHE A 137 -11.28 -6.89 13.56
C PHE A 137 -12.23 -7.49 12.52
N SER A 138 -12.05 -7.13 11.25
CA SER A 138 -12.88 -7.65 10.15
C SER A 138 -12.72 -9.15 9.93
N ALA A 139 -11.48 -9.66 9.94
CA ALA A 139 -11.20 -11.09 9.78
C ALA A 139 -11.83 -11.92 10.90
N ARG A 140 -11.76 -11.46 12.16
CA ARG A 140 -12.38 -12.14 13.31
C ARG A 140 -13.91 -12.12 13.20
N ALA A 141 -14.50 -10.99 12.80
CA ALA A 141 -15.95 -10.89 12.60
C ALA A 141 -16.44 -11.86 11.50
N LEU A 142 -15.73 -11.94 10.37
CA LEU A 142 -16.04 -12.86 9.29
C LEU A 142 -15.81 -14.33 9.69
N SER A 143 -14.76 -14.61 10.47
CA SER A 143 -14.49 -15.97 10.98
C SER A 143 -15.65 -16.46 11.85
N ARG A 144 -16.20 -15.61 12.72
CA ARG A 144 -17.38 -15.93 13.52
C ARG A 144 -18.63 -16.16 12.68
N ALA A 145 -18.81 -15.38 11.62
CA ALA A 145 -19.91 -15.60 10.69
C ALA A 145 -19.77 -16.95 9.96
N GLN A 146 -18.55 -17.33 9.58
CA GLN A 146 -18.27 -18.63 9.00
C GLN A 146 -18.50 -19.80 9.97
N LEU A 147 -18.16 -19.64 11.25
CA LEU A 147 -18.51 -20.62 12.28
C LEU A 147 -20.02 -20.83 12.37
N ASN A 148 -20.81 -19.75 12.30
CA ASN A 148 -22.27 -19.87 12.26
C ASN A 148 -22.77 -20.60 11.01
N ASN A 149 -22.13 -20.38 9.85
CA ASN A 149 -22.48 -21.08 8.62
C ASN A 149 -22.15 -22.58 8.68
N ILE A 150 -21.06 -22.95 9.35
CA ILE A 150 -20.69 -24.35 9.63
C ILE A 150 -21.67 -24.97 10.62
N TYR A 151 -22.00 -24.28 11.72
CA TYR A 151 -22.95 -24.77 12.71
C TYR A 151 -24.34 -25.02 12.10
N ARG A 152 -24.85 -24.14 11.23
CA ARG A 152 -26.11 -24.36 10.51
C ARG A 152 -26.13 -25.63 9.66
N ARG A 153 -24.94 -26.13 9.30
CA ARG A 153 -24.74 -27.34 8.52
C ARG A 153 -24.41 -28.57 9.35
N ASN A 154 -24.08 -28.35 10.61
CA ASN A 154 -23.80 -29.40 11.57
C ASN A 154 -24.19 -28.91 12.97
N HIS A 155 -25.29 -29.43 13.50
CA HIS A 155 -25.79 -29.09 14.84
C HIS A 155 -25.03 -29.78 15.98
N ASN A 156 -23.71 -29.89 15.86
CA ASN A 156 -22.84 -30.31 16.95
C ASN A 156 -22.62 -29.14 17.94
N PRO A 157 -23.00 -29.28 19.21
CA PRO A 157 -22.83 -28.23 20.22
C PRO A 157 -21.38 -27.77 20.40
N SER A 158 -20.39 -28.62 20.10
CA SER A 158 -18.97 -28.26 20.20
C SER A 158 -18.54 -27.21 19.18
N LEU A 159 -19.35 -26.96 18.14
CA LEU A 159 -19.10 -25.92 17.13
C LEU A 159 -19.55 -24.52 17.59
N ASN A 160 -20.39 -24.45 18.63
CA ASN A 160 -20.77 -23.18 19.26
C ASN A 160 -19.66 -22.69 20.20
N THR A 161 -18.59 -22.21 19.58
CA THR A 161 -17.33 -21.85 20.21
C THR A 161 -17.35 -20.37 20.62
N GLY A 162 -18.05 -20.06 21.71
CA GLY A 162 -18.22 -18.73 22.31
C GLY A 162 -17.39 -17.57 21.73
N GLU A 163 -16.38 -17.09 22.46
CA GLU A 163 -15.54 -15.96 22.00
C GLU A 163 -14.25 -16.37 21.27
N VAL A 164 -13.77 -17.60 21.53
CA VAL A 164 -12.47 -18.12 21.08
C VAL A 164 -12.62 -18.85 19.75
N LEU A 165 -11.80 -18.46 18.77
CA LEU A 165 -11.78 -19.10 17.45
C LEU A 165 -11.07 -20.47 17.50
N PRO A 166 -11.80 -21.58 17.26
CA PRO A 166 -11.27 -22.94 17.39
C PRO A 166 -10.19 -23.25 16.36
N ASP A 167 -9.37 -24.26 16.64
CA ASP A 167 -8.40 -24.73 15.67
C ASP A 167 -9.04 -25.19 14.36
N SER A 168 -8.44 -24.87 13.21
CA SER A 168 -9.01 -25.28 11.90
C SER A 168 -9.12 -26.80 11.79
N LEU A 169 -8.16 -27.55 12.34
CA LEU A 169 -8.17 -29.01 12.34
C LEU A 169 -9.18 -29.57 13.34
N GLU A 170 -9.22 -29.00 14.55
CA GLU A 170 -10.21 -29.37 15.58
C GLU A 170 -11.64 -29.10 15.10
N LEU A 171 -11.85 -27.95 14.47
CA LEU A 171 -13.12 -27.54 13.87
C LEU A 171 -13.53 -28.51 12.76
N ALA A 172 -12.60 -28.91 11.88
CA ALA A 172 -12.88 -29.88 10.83
C ALA A 172 -13.35 -31.23 11.41
N GLY A 173 -12.70 -31.71 12.48
CA GLY A 173 -13.09 -32.94 13.17
C GLY A 173 -14.53 -32.87 13.71
N ALA A 174 -14.91 -31.75 14.32
CA ALA A 174 -16.26 -31.55 14.84
C ALA A 174 -17.31 -31.30 13.73
N ALA A 175 -16.92 -30.62 12.64
CA ALA A 175 -17.82 -30.20 11.57
C ALA A 175 -18.24 -31.34 10.64
N PHE A 176 -17.49 -32.44 10.58
CA PHE A 176 -17.85 -33.63 9.80
C PHE A 176 -18.54 -34.73 10.62
N ASP A 177 -18.98 -34.44 11.84
CA ASP A 177 -19.78 -35.38 12.64
C ASP A 177 -21.12 -35.70 11.95
N GLU A 178 -21.35 -36.99 11.67
CA GLU A 178 -22.54 -37.46 10.94
C GLU A 178 -23.83 -37.19 11.71
N ALA A 179 -23.82 -37.31 13.03
CA ALA A 179 -25.01 -37.12 13.85
C ALA A 179 -25.47 -35.66 13.75
N GLY A 180 -24.54 -34.71 13.85
CA GLY A 180 -24.81 -33.28 13.71
C GLY A 180 -25.22 -32.86 12.30
N ILE A 181 -24.65 -33.46 11.24
CA ILE A 181 -25.08 -33.23 9.85
C ILE A 181 -26.52 -33.72 9.65
N ASN A 182 -26.84 -34.94 10.08
CA ASN A 182 -28.19 -35.49 9.96
C ASN A 182 -29.22 -34.68 10.75
N ALA A 183 -28.84 -34.20 11.93
CA ALA A 183 -29.68 -33.30 12.72
C ALA A 183 -29.97 -31.97 12.02
N ALA A 184 -28.97 -31.36 11.37
CA ALA A 184 -29.15 -30.14 10.59
C ALA A 184 -29.99 -30.37 9.32
N ALA A 185 -29.73 -31.45 8.58
CA ALA A 185 -30.46 -31.80 7.37
C ALA A 185 -31.96 -32.05 7.63
N SER A 186 -32.31 -32.59 8.80
CA SER A 186 -33.70 -32.84 9.19
C SER A 186 -34.55 -31.58 9.40
N GLN A 187 -33.94 -30.38 9.40
CA GLN A 187 -34.64 -29.12 9.61
C GLN A 187 -35.19 -28.47 8.34
N PHE A 188 -34.75 -28.93 7.16
CA PHE A 188 -35.14 -28.37 5.87
C PHE A 188 -35.85 -29.44 5.04
N ASP A 189 -36.94 -29.06 4.37
CA ASP A 189 -37.66 -29.93 3.43
C ASP A 189 -37.81 -29.19 2.08
N PRO A 190 -37.18 -29.68 0.99
CA PRO A 190 -36.32 -30.86 0.93
C PRO A 190 -34.96 -30.64 1.62
N ALA A 191 -34.39 -31.71 2.18
CA ALA A 191 -33.06 -31.67 2.76
C ALA A 191 -32.02 -31.28 1.68
N PRO A 192 -31.15 -30.28 1.93
CA PRO A 192 -30.10 -29.93 0.99
C PRO A 192 -29.22 -31.13 0.62
N GLU A 193 -28.96 -31.29 -0.68
CA GLU A 193 -28.34 -32.51 -1.22
C GLU A 193 -26.87 -32.70 -0.84
N ASN A 194 -26.15 -31.65 -0.39
CA ASN A 194 -24.69 -31.69 -0.32
C ASN A 194 -24.05 -30.97 0.88
N TYR A 195 -24.58 -31.18 2.10
CA TYR A 195 -24.02 -30.59 3.33
C TYR A 195 -22.51 -30.80 3.49
N ARG A 196 -21.97 -31.97 3.12
CA ARG A 196 -20.53 -32.24 3.23
C ARG A 196 -19.68 -31.33 2.36
N ALA A 197 -20.08 -31.10 1.11
CA ALA A 197 -19.35 -30.17 0.25
C ALA A 197 -19.46 -28.74 0.76
N GLU A 198 -20.65 -28.34 1.21
CA GLU A 198 -20.85 -27.00 1.78
C GLU A 198 -20.03 -26.79 3.06
N ILE A 199 -19.96 -27.78 3.95
CA ILE A 199 -19.11 -27.74 5.15
C ILE A 199 -17.63 -27.60 4.75
N LYS A 200 -17.19 -28.35 3.72
CA LYS A 200 -15.82 -28.25 3.22
C LYS A 200 -15.51 -26.84 2.69
N GLU A 201 -16.42 -26.23 1.94
CA GLU A 201 -16.26 -24.85 1.44
C GLU A 201 -16.19 -23.85 2.59
N ALA A 202 -17.11 -23.94 3.55
CA ALA A 202 -17.16 -23.08 4.72
C ALA A 202 -15.88 -23.20 5.57
N LEU A 203 -15.39 -24.42 5.80
CA LEU A 203 -14.14 -24.71 6.51
C LEU A 203 -12.91 -24.16 5.79
N THR A 204 -12.89 -24.26 4.45
CA THR A 204 -11.77 -23.74 3.65
C THR A 204 -11.66 -22.24 3.84
N GLU A 205 -12.79 -21.53 3.75
CA GLU A 205 -12.82 -20.09 3.91
C GLU A 205 -12.53 -19.66 5.36
N TYR A 206 -13.07 -20.37 6.36
CA TYR A 206 -12.70 -20.16 7.77
C TYR A 206 -11.20 -20.30 8.00
N SER A 207 -10.60 -21.38 7.47
CA SER A 207 -9.17 -21.65 7.63
C SER A 207 -8.32 -20.53 7.04
N ARG A 208 -8.71 -20.03 5.87
CA ARG A 208 -8.04 -18.91 5.20
C ARG A 208 -8.11 -17.61 6.02
N LEU A 209 -9.27 -17.29 6.61
CA LEU A 209 -9.41 -16.14 7.50
C LEU A 209 -8.57 -16.31 8.77
N ARG A 210 -8.49 -17.52 9.30
CA ARG A 210 -7.71 -17.84 10.50
C ARG A 210 -6.21 -17.75 10.27
N GLU A 211 -5.72 -18.24 9.12
CA GLU A 211 -4.34 -18.06 8.68
C GLU A 211 -3.96 -16.58 8.62
N LEU A 212 -4.81 -15.74 8.01
CA LEU A 212 -4.59 -14.30 7.98
C LEU A 212 -4.48 -13.68 9.39
N ILE A 213 -5.32 -14.11 10.33
CA ILE A 213 -5.27 -13.63 11.72
C ILE A 213 -3.93 -14.01 12.36
N LEU A 214 -3.51 -15.27 12.22
CA LEU A 214 -2.25 -15.75 12.77
C LEU A 214 -1.03 -15.06 12.15
N GLU A 215 -1.05 -14.85 10.83
CA GLU A 215 -0.01 -14.09 10.11
C GLU A 215 0.15 -12.68 10.69
N LEU A 216 -0.96 -11.97 10.90
CA LEU A 216 -0.94 -10.60 11.41
C LEU A 216 -0.60 -10.53 12.90
N GLU A 217 -1.00 -11.51 13.71
CA GLU A 217 -0.65 -11.56 15.13
C GLU A 217 0.83 -11.90 15.38
N ALA A 218 1.45 -12.63 14.45
CA ALA A 218 2.86 -13.00 14.53
C ALA A 218 3.82 -11.91 14.01
N ALA A 219 3.36 -11.03 13.12
CA ALA A 219 4.10 -9.88 12.60
C ALA A 219 4.18 -8.74 13.63
#